data_AF-A0A7Y7BEP6-F1
#
_entry.id   AF-A0A7Y7BEP6-F1
#
_cell.length_a   1.000
_cell.length_b   1.000
_cell.length_c   1.000
_cell.angle_alpha   90.00
_cell.angle_beta   90.00
_cell.angle_gamma   90.00
#
_symmetry.space_group_name_H-M   'P 1'
#
loop_
_entity.id
_entity.type
_entity.pdbx_description
1 polymer ?
#
loop_
_entity_poly.entity_id
_entity_poly.type
_entity_poly.pdbx_seq_one_letter_code
_entity_poly.pdbx_strand_id
1 'polypeptide(L)'
;INNPSDTLYIFGSVVGRHPYPEMVARFQSVISAEIRTQLKEKEGTELPNYVVACVGGGSNAAGAFYNYYDDEQVALVAVEAAGLGNHTGKSAATTALGKPGVLHGSKTLLMQTEDGQVVEPHSISAGLDYPGIGPVHAHLFESGRGTFYSVTDEEAMKAGVQLSRLEGIIPAIESAHAFAALNQMTLKSDDLVVINLSGRGDKDLETYIKWGKY
;
A
#
# COMPACT_ATOMS: atom_id res chain seq x y z
N ILE A 1 -24.32 -12.51 4.07
CA ILE A 1 -24.57 -13.15 2.74
C ILE A 1 -25.85 -13.96 2.91
N ASN A 2 -26.91 -13.62 2.18
CA ASN A 2 -28.21 -14.28 2.36
C ASN A 2 -28.30 -15.62 1.62
N ASN A 3 -27.48 -15.84 0.58
CA ASN A 3 -27.43 -17.08 -0.22
C ASN A 3 -26.01 -17.67 -0.27
N PRO A 4 -25.46 -18.19 0.86
CA PRO A 4 -24.06 -18.61 0.93
C PRO A 4 -23.74 -19.89 0.12
N SER A 5 -24.73 -20.63 -0.37
CA SER A 5 -24.55 -21.91 -1.08
C SER A 5 -24.28 -21.77 -2.59
N ASP A 6 -24.71 -20.66 -3.20
CA ASP A 6 -24.62 -20.43 -4.65
C ASP A 6 -23.95 -19.08 -5.00
N THR A 7 -23.60 -18.29 -3.98
CA THR A 7 -23.00 -16.96 -4.16
C THR A 7 -21.59 -16.92 -3.58
N LEU A 8 -20.60 -16.74 -4.46
CA LEU A 8 -19.23 -16.45 -4.05
C LEU A 8 -19.05 -14.94 -3.84
N TYR A 9 -18.66 -14.54 -2.64
CA TYR A 9 -18.23 -13.17 -2.39
C TYR A 9 -16.75 -13.00 -2.75
N ILE A 10 -16.48 -12.15 -3.76
CA ILE A 10 -15.12 -11.82 -4.22
C ILE A 10 -14.61 -10.63 -3.38
N PHE A 11 -13.72 -10.93 -2.43
CA PHE A 11 -13.04 -9.90 -1.64
C PHE A 11 -11.98 -9.18 -2.47
N GLY A 12 -11.97 -7.84 -2.40
CA GLY A 12 -11.09 -7.00 -3.21
C GLY A 12 -9.68 -6.77 -2.65
N SER A 13 -9.37 -7.25 -1.44
CA SER A 13 -8.07 -7.00 -0.81
C SER A 13 -7.69 -8.06 0.24
N VAL A 14 -6.48 -7.95 0.81
CA VAL A 14 -5.96 -8.87 1.84
C VAL A 14 -6.52 -8.60 3.24
N VAL A 15 -7.80 -8.24 3.29
CA VAL A 15 -8.55 -7.91 4.51
C VAL A 15 -9.65 -8.95 4.74
N GLY A 16 -10.28 -8.89 5.91
CA GLY A 16 -11.41 -9.73 6.26
C GLY A 16 -11.03 -11.11 6.77
N ARG A 17 -12.05 -11.97 6.96
CA ARG A 17 -11.85 -13.28 7.61
C ARG A 17 -11.00 -14.25 6.76
N HIS A 18 -10.29 -15.16 7.42
CA HIS A 18 -9.72 -16.33 6.76
C HIS A 18 -10.82 -17.08 5.98
N PRO A 19 -10.55 -17.53 4.73
CA PRO A 19 -9.26 -17.59 4.04
C PRO A 19 -8.90 -16.38 3.15
N TYR A 20 -9.70 -15.31 3.15
CA TYR A 20 -9.54 -14.24 2.15
C TYR A 20 -8.18 -13.53 2.15
N PRO A 21 -7.60 -13.10 3.30
CA PRO A 21 -6.29 -12.46 3.29
C PRO A 21 -5.19 -13.31 2.65
N GLU A 22 -5.11 -14.58 3.03
CA GLU A 22 -4.13 -15.53 2.51
C GLU A 22 -4.37 -15.84 1.02
N MET A 23 -5.61 -16.09 0.65
CA MET A 23 -6.00 -16.38 -0.73
C MET A 23 -5.66 -15.21 -1.67
N VAL A 24 -6.00 -13.98 -1.28
CA VAL A 24 -5.71 -12.78 -2.08
C VAL A 24 -4.20 -12.54 -2.17
N ALA A 25 -3.46 -12.68 -1.05
CA ALA A 25 -2.00 -12.53 -1.06
C ALA A 25 -1.35 -13.54 -2.02
N ARG A 26 -1.79 -14.80 -1.98
CA ARG A 26 -1.31 -15.85 -2.89
C ARG A 26 -1.64 -15.57 -4.34
N PHE A 27 -2.84 -15.07 -4.66
CA PHE A 27 -3.18 -14.69 -6.03
C PHE A 27 -2.36 -13.49 -6.54
N GLN A 28 -1.99 -12.57 -5.65
CA GLN A 28 -1.15 -11.43 -5.99
C GLN A 28 0.36 -11.77 -5.99
N SER A 29 0.77 -12.94 -5.48
CA SER A 29 2.19 -13.33 -5.37
C SER A 29 2.94 -13.41 -6.70
N VAL A 30 2.22 -13.47 -7.82
CA VAL A 30 2.79 -13.39 -9.17
C VAL A 30 3.62 -12.11 -9.35
N ILE A 31 3.24 -11.01 -8.69
CA ILE A 31 3.95 -9.73 -8.75
C ILE A 31 5.41 -9.91 -8.28
N SER A 32 5.63 -10.43 -7.07
CA SER A 32 7.00 -10.62 -6.56
C SER A 32 7.76 -11.74 -7.29
N ALA A 33 7.07 -12.76 -7.80
CA ALA A 33 7.72 -13.79 -8.61
C ALA A 33 8.29 -13.22 -9.92
N GLU A 34 7.53 -12.34 -10.58
CA GLU A 34 7.98 -11.63 -11.77
C GLU A 34 9.10 -10.63 -11.45
N ILE A 35 9.00 -9.88 -10.34
CA ILE A 35 10.07 -8.98 -9.89
C ILE A 35 11.39 -9.74 -9.74
N ARG A 36 11.42 -10.89 -9.04
CA ARG A 36 12.66 -11.69 -8.86
C ARG A 36 13.27 -12.09 -10.20
N THR A 37 12.43 -12.56 -11.12
CA THR A 37 12.86 -12.98 -12.46
C THR A 37 13.45 -11.79 -13.24
N GLN A 38 12.73 -10.67 -13.27
CA GLN A 38 13.13 -9.47 -14.01
C GLN A 38 14.39 -8.83 -13.43
N LEU A 39 14.52 -8.76 -12.10
CA LEU A 39 15.75 -8.28 -11.45
C LEU A 39 16.94 -9.18 -11.79
N LYS A 40 16.75 -10.50 -11.81
CA LYS A 40 17.86 -11.41 -12.17
C LYS A 40 18.36 -11.16 -13.58
N GLU A 41 17.44 -10.91 -14.51
CA GLU A 41 17.76 -10.63 -15.91
C GLU A 41 18.40 -9.25 -16.12
N LYS A 42 17.96 -8.22 -15.38
CA LYS A 42 18.40 -6.83 -15.58
C LYS A 42 19.59 -6.42 -14.72
N GLU A 43 19.61 -6.87 -13.48
CA GLU A 43 20.56 -6.44 -12.44
C GLU A 43 21.44 -7.59 -11.92
N GLY A 44 21.25 -8.81 -12.42
CA GLY A 44 22.05 -9.98 -12.05
C GLY A 44 21.74 -10.57 -10.66
N THR A 45 20.79 -10.00 -9.92
CA THR A 45 20.35 -10.39 -8.58
C THR A 45 18.83 -10.56 -8.54
N GLU A 46 18.32 -11.48 -7.70
CA GLU A 46 16.86 -11.58 -7.44
C GLU A 46 16.41 -10.68 -6.27
N LEU A 47 17.37 -10.14 -5.52
CA LEU A 47 17.17 -9.49 -4.23
C LEU A 47 17.49 -7.99 -4.36
N PRO A 48 16.48 -7.11 -4.39
CA PRO A 48 16.69 -5.66 -4.33
C PRO A 48 17.01 -5.22 -2.90
N ASN A 49 17.49 -3.99 -2.72
CA ASN A 49 17.65 -3.40 -1.40
C ASN A 49 16.27 -3.07 -0.79
N TYR A 50 15.34 -2.58 -1.62
CA TYR A 50 14.01 -2.17 -1.19
C TYR A 50 12.92 -2.67 -2.15
N VAL A 51 11.79 -3.09 -1.59
CA VAL A 51 10.52 -3.22 -2.32
C VAL A 51 9.50 -2.29 -1.67
N VAL A 52 8.99 -1.33 -2.43
CA VAL A 52 8.10 -0.26 -1.96
C VAL A 52 6.73 -0.42 -2.57
N ALA A 53 5.67 -0.36 -1.75
CA ALA A 53 4.29 -0.46 -2.23
C ALA A 53 3.32 0.34 -1.35
N CYS A 54 2.27 0.89 -1.96
CA CYS A 54 1.21 1.59 -1.24
C CYS A 54 0.26 0.60 -0.53
N VAL A 55 -0.30 1.00 0.60
CA VAL A 55 -1.15 0.16 1.45
C VAL A 55 -2.42 0.91 1.86
N GLY A 56 -3.54 0.48 1.30
CA GLY A 56 -4.87 0.65 1.89
C GLY A 56 -5.28 -0.66 2.56
N GLY A 57 -6.12 -1.46 1.89
CA GLY A 57 -6.34 -2.86 2.30
C GLY A 57 -5.08 -3.74 2.15
N GLY A 58 -4.20 -3.41 1.18
CA GLY A 58 -2.83 -3.93 1.09
C GLY A 58 -2.57 -5.08 0.10
N SER A 59 -3.48 -5.41 -0.81
CA SER A 59 -3.31 -6.54 -1.72
C SER A 59 -2.11 -6.42 -2.67
N ASN A 60 -1.91 -5.25 -3.27
CA ASN A 60 -0.77 -5.01 -4.16
C ASN A 60 0.57 -5.16 -3.40
N ALA A 61 0.65 -4.62 -2.18
CA ALA A 61 1.84 -4.71 -1.34
C ALA A 61 2.10 -6.15 -0.90
N ALA A 62 1.06 -6.89 -0.49
CA ALA A 62 1.19 -8.29 -0.14
C ALA A 62 1.73 -9.12 -1.31
N GLY A 63 1.26 -8.86 -2.54
CA GLY A 63 1.78 -9.49 -3.75
C GLY A 63 3.24 -9.15 -4.04
N ALA A 64 3.60 -7.86 -3.92
CA ALA A 64 4.97 -7.37 -4.13
C ALA A 64 5.95 -7.85 -3.06
N PHE A 65 5.49 -8.16 -1.85
CA PHE A 65 6.33 -8.64 -0.75
C PHE A 65 6.35 -10.16 -0.61
N TYR A 66 5.39 -10.88 -1.22
CA TYR A 66 5.10 -12.28 -0.93
C TYR A 66 6.33 -13.19 -0.92
N ASN A 67 7.14 -13.15 -1.98
CA ASN A 67 8.33 -13.99 -2.10
C ASN A 67 9.59 -13.41 -1.43
N TYR A 68 9.47 -12.29 -0.71
CA TYR A 68 10.55 -11.60 0.00
C TYR A 68 10.36 -11.57 1.52
N TYR A 69 9.26 -12.13 2.05
CA TYR A 69 8.98 -12.08 3.50
C TYR A 69 10.12 -12.66 4.33
N ASP A 70 10.73 -13.75 3.89
CA ASP A 70 11.84 -14.43 4.56
C ASP A 70 13.23 -13.90 4.15
N ASP A 71 13.31 -13.03 3.13
CA ASP A 71 14.56 -12.43 2.66
C ASP A 71 14.90 -11.18 3.49
N GLU A 72 15.45 -11.35 4.70
CA GLU A 72 15.71 -10.25 5.66
C GLU A 72 16.58 -9.10 5.12
N GLN A 73 17.42 -9.37 4.11
CA GLN A 73 18.23 -8.36 3.43
C GLN A 73 17.42 -7.41 2.53
N VAL A 74 16.18 -7.76 2.19
CA VAL A 74 15.27 -6.95 1.38
C VAL A 74 14.38 -6.14 2.33
N ALA A 75 14.50 -4.82 2.30
CA ALA A 75 13.62 -3.94 3.07
C ALA A 75 12.24 -3.85 2.43
N LEU A 76 11.20 -4.23 3.17
CA LEU A 76 9.81 -4.16 2.73
C LEU A 76 9.19 -2.85 3.21
N VAL A 77 8.84 -1.97 2.28
CA VAL A 77 8.40 -0.61 2.59
C VAL A 77 6.94 -0.43 2.21
N ALA A 78 6.09 -0.35 3.22
CA ALA A 78 4.65 -0.13 3.07
C ALA A 78 4.33 1.36 3.24
N VAL A 79 3.53 1.91 2.33
CA VAL A 79 3.22 3.35 2.32
C VAL A 79 1.73 3.58 2.46
N GLU A 80 1.30 4.15 3.58
CA GLU A 80 -0.09 4.48 3.86
C GLU A 80 -0.41 5.95 3.51
N ALA A 81 -1.69 6.25 3.32
CA ALA A 81 -2.14 7.62 3.07
C ALA A 81 -2.30 8.40 4.37
N ALA A 82 -1.55 9.48 4.52
CA ALA A 82 -1.65 10.42 5.63
C ALA A 82 -2.78 11.45 5.44
N GLY A 83 -3.45 11.47 4.29
CA GLY A 83 -4.50 12.44 3.97
C GLY A 83 -3.97 13.88 4.04
N LEU A 84 -4.62 14.72 4.85
CA LEU A 84 -4.16 16.09 5.14
C LEU A 84 -3.05 16.14 6.20
N GLY A 85 -2.66 14.99 6.76
CA GLY A 85 -1.63 14.81 7.77
C GLY A 85 -2.16 14.06 9.00
N ASN A 86 -1.32 13.22 9.61
CA ASN A 86 -1.71 12.35 10.72
C ASN A 86 -2.23 13.09 11.97
N HIS A 87 -1.86 14.36 12.15
CA HIS A 87 -2.28 15.19 13.28
C HIS A 87 -3.61 15.93 13.03
N THR A 88 -4.15 15.88 11.82
CA THR A 88 -5.32 16.70 11.43
C THR A 88 -6.66 16.03 11.72
N GLY A 89 -6.65 14.75 12.10
CA GLY A 89 -7.85 13.91 12.15
C GLY A 89 -8.39 13.49 10.78
N LYS A 90 -7.71 13.86 9.68
CA LYS A 90 -8.05 13.48 8.31
C LYS A 90 -6.88 12.72 7.68
N SER A 91 -6.80 11.44 7.99
CA SER A 91 -5.75 10.52 7.55
C SER A 91 -6.33 9.11 7.38
N ALA A 92 -5.62 8.25 6.66
CA ALA A 92 -5.87 6.81 6.57
C ALA A 92 -4.63 5.98 6.99
N ALA A 93 -3.68 6.60 7.70
CA ALA A 93 -2.44 5.97 8.14
C ALA A 93 -2.67 5.06 9.35
N THR A 94 -3.16 3.85 9.08
CA THR A 94 -3.63 2.90 10.09
C THR A 94 -2.51 2.43 11.02
N THR A 95 -1.28 2.25 10.55
CA THR A 95 -0.17 1.87 11.44
C THR A 95 0.29 3.00 12.35
N ALA A 96 0.11 4.26 11.93
CA ALA A 96 0.45 5.43 12.72
C ALA A 96 -0.63 5.80 13.75
N LEU A 97 -1.92 5.61 13.42
CA LEU A 97 -3.05 6.12 14.19
C LEU A 97 -3.94 5.03 14.80
N GLY A 98 -3.85 3.82 14.25
CA GLY A 98 -4.70 2.71 14.61
C GLY A 98 -4.29 2.00 15.90
N LYS A 99 -5.22 1.20 16.40
CA LYS A 99 -5.02 0.31 17.55
C LYS A 99 -5.49 -1.10 17.18
N PRO A 100 -4.98 -2.16 17.84
CA PRO A 100 -5.48 -3.50 17.65
C PRO A 100 -6.98 -3.60 17.91
N GLY A 101 -7.71 -4.29 17.04
CA GLY A 101 -9.13 -4.57 17.19
C GLY A 101 -9.64 -5.52 16.12
N VAL A 102 -10.96 -5.60 15.96
CA VAL A 102 -11.61 -6.51 14.99
C VAL A 102 -12.40 -5.68 14.00
N LEU A 103 -12.01 -5.74 12.72
CA LEU A 103 -12.68 -5.06 11.63
C LEU A 103 -12.95 -6.04 10.49
N HIS A 104 -14.16 -5.99 9.93
CA HIS A 104 -14.56 -6.76 8.76
C HIS A 104 -14.26 -8.28 8.81
N GLY A 105 -14.20 -8.86 10.02
CA GLY A 105 -13.98 -10.29 10.24
C GLY A 105 -12.52 -10.71 10.47
N SER A 106 -11.59 -9.77 10.62
CA SER A 106 -10.18 -10.04 11.01
C SER A 106 -9.77 -9.25 12.24
N LYS A 107 -8.93 -9.85 13.10
CA LYS A 107 -8.15 -9.10 14.08
C LYS A 107 -7.00 -8.40 13.35
N THR A 108 -6.91 -7.09 13.47
CA THR A 108 -5.93 -6.25 12.76
C THR A 108 -5.76 -4.90 13.49
N LEU A 109 -4.95 -4.00 12.93
CA LEU A 109 -4.96 -2.58 13.31
C LEU A 109 -6.10 -1.85 12.58
N LEU A 110 -6.81 -1.00 13.31
CA LEU A 110 -7.79 -0.07 12.75
C LEU A 110 -7.81 1.27 13.50
N MET A 111 -8.18 2.33 12.80
CA MET A 111 -8.50 3.61 13.41
C MET A 111 -9.87 3.53 14.09
N GLN A 112 -9.88 3.73 15.40
CA GLN A 112 -11.08 3.61 16.23
C GLN A 112 -11.05 4.58 17.41
N THR A 113 -12.23 4.97 17.87
CA THR A 113 -12.44 5.75 19.09
C THR A 113 -12.12 4.92 20.34
N GLU A 114 -12.09 5.56 21.51
CA GLU A 114 -11.81 4.88 22.79
C GLU A 114 -12.85 3.79 23.14
N ASP A 115 -14.10 3.97 22.72
CA ASP A 115 -15.20 3.01 22.88
C ASP A 115 -15.31 2.01 21.72
N GLY A 116 -14.34 2.02 20.78
CA GLY A 116 -14.21 1.02 19.72
C GLY A 116 -15.05 1.27 18.46
N GLN A 117 -15.58 2.49 18.26
CA GLN A 117 -16.23 2.86 17.01
C GLN A 117 -15.20 3.14 15.92
N VAL A 118 -15.47 2.71 14.69
CA VAL A 118 -14.57 2.94 13.54
C VAL A 118 -14.51 4.44 13.23
N VAL A 119 -13.30 4.97 13.12
CA VAL A 119 -13.06 6.36 12.67
C VAL A 119 -13.02 6.37 11.15
N GLU A 120 -13.73 7.32 10.55
CA GLU A 120 -13.76 7.49 9.09
C GLU A 120 -12.36 7.90 8.58
N PRO A 121 -11.81 7.19 7.57
CA PRO A 121 -10.53 7.54 6.99
C PRO A 121 -10.64 8.78 6.10
N HIS A 122 -9.49 9.34 5.73
CA HIS A 122 -9.43 10.34 4.68
C HIS A 122 -8.17 10.19 3.83
N SER A 123 -8.36 10.11 2.52
CA SER A 123 -7.33 10.28 1.50
C SER A 123 -7.93 10.86 0.22
N ILE A 124 -7.13 11.62 -0.54
CA ILE A 124 -7.47 11.99 -1.91
C ILE A 124 -7.53 10.75 -2.84
N SER A 125 -6.90 9.64 -2.43
CA SER A 125 -6.88 8.37 -3.14
C SER A 125 -7.94 7.42 -2.61
N ALA A 126 -8.99 7.17 -3.40
CA ALA A 126 -10.08 6.28 -3.00
C ALA A 126 -9.61 4.85 -2.67
N GLY A 127 -8.55 4.33 -3.32
CA GLY A 127 -8.02 2.99 -3.05
C GLY A 127 -7.24 2.87 -1.73
N LEU A 128 -6.84 3.99 -1.12
CA LEU A 128 -6.15 4.03 0.18
C LEU A 128 -7.06 4.51 1.32
N ASP A 129 -8.26 4.99 1.02
CA ASP A 129 -9.23 5.52 1.98
C ASP A 129 -9.97 4.41 2.75
N TYR A 130 -9.22 3.69 3.60
CA TYR A 130 -9.70 2.55 4.36
C TYR A 130 -9.24 2.64 5.83
N PRO A 131 -10.11 2.43 6.84
CA PRO A 131 -9.77 2.71 8.23
C PRO A 131 -9.03 1.57 8.94
N GLY A 132 -8.68 0.51 8.22
CA GLY A 132 -7.95 -0.62 8.76
C GLY A 132 -6.81 -1.02 7.85
N ILE A 133 -6.17 -2.13 8.17
CA ILE A 133 -5.12 -2.72 7.33
C ILE A 133 -5.29 -4.23 7.26
N GLY A 134 -4.79 -4.88 6.21
CA GLY A 134 -4.77 -6.34 6.13
C GLY A 134 -3.98 -6.95 7.30
N PRO A 135 -4.44 -8.06 7.91
CA PRO A 135 -3.76 -8.67 9.06
C PRO A 135 -2.31 -9.09 8.78
N VAL A 136 -1.97 -9.42 7.53
CA VAL A 136 -0.58 -9.70 7.12
C VAL A 136 0.33 -8.48 7.30
N HIS A 137 -0.18 -7.27 7.01
CA HIS A 137 0.59 -6.03 7.15
C HIS A 137 0.60 -5.52 8.59
N ALA A 138 -0.48 -5.74 9.35
CA ALA A 138 -0.47 -5.51 10.79
C ALA A 138 0.62 -6.36 11.47
N HIS A 139 0.73 -7.64 11.10
CA HIS A 139 1.80 -8.51 11.59
C HIS A 139 3.20 -8.05 11.10
N LEU A 140 3.31 -7.64 9.84
CA LEU A 140 4.55 -7.10 9.28
C LEU A 140 5.06 -5.86 10.04
N PHE A 141 4.15 -4.99 10.46
CA PHE A 141 4.43 -3.82 11.30
C PHE A 141 4.82 -4.23 12.73
N GLU A 142 4.01 -5.05 13.40
CA GLU A 142 4.25 -5.48 14.79
C GLU A 142 5.56 -6.25 14.97
N SER A 143 5.94 -7.07 13.97
CA SER A 143 7.19 -7.83 13.97
C SER A 143 8.43 -6.99 13.65
N GLY A 144 8.26 -5.76 13.14
CA GLY A 144 9.35 -4.90 12.67
C GLY A 144 9.97 -5.36 11.34
N ARG A 145 9.39 -6.36 10.66
CA ARG A 145 9.88 -6.85 9.37
C ARG A 145 9.65 -5.85 8.23
N GLY A 146 8.59 -5.06 8.31
CA GLY A 146 8.29 -4.00 7.35
C GLY A 146 8.46 -2.60 7.94
N THR A 147 8.93 -1.68 7.11
CA THR A 147 8.99 -0.25 7.44
C THR A 147 7.75 0.43 6.86
N PHE A 148 7.06 1.21 7.70
CA PHE A 148 5.83 1.90 7.31
C PHE A 148 6.06 3.40 7.26
N TYR A 149 5.75 4.00 6.12
CA TYR A 149 5.71 5.45 5.93
C TYR A 149 4.28 5.90 5.70
N SER A 150 4.00 7.16 6.02
CA SER A 150 2.73 7.80 5.73
C SER A 150 2.96 9.02 4.85
N VAL A 151 2.27 9.10 3.72
CA VAL A 151 2.43 10.16 2.71
C VAL A 151 1.14 10.98 2.61
N THR A 152 1.26 12.29 2.67
CA THR A 152 0.13 13.22 2.54
C THR A 152 -0.37 13.30 1.09
N ASP A 153 -1.62 13.75 0.94
CA ASP A 153 -2.24 13.96 -0.37
C ASP A 153 -1.37 14.89 -1.26
N GLU A 154 -0.85 15.97 -0.68
CA GLU A 154 -0.01 16.94 -1.38
C GLU A 154 1.32 16.34 -1.88
N GLU A 155 1.94 15.46 -1.09
CA GLU A 155 3.17 14.75 -1.48
C GLU A 155 2.91 13.75 -2.60
N ALA A 156 1.84 12.96 -2.49
CA ALA A 156 1.45 11.99 -3.52
C ALA A 156 1.14 12.69 -4.85
N MET A 157 0.37 13.78 -4.83
CA MET A 157 0.04 14.52 -6.06
C MET A 157 1.29 15.11 -6.74
N LYS A 158 2.24 15.65 -5.97
CA LYS A 158 3.53 16.12 -6.50
C LYS A 158 4.33 14.99 -7.13
N ALA A 159 4.45 13.84 -6.46
CA ALA A 159 5.18 12.69 -6.98
C ALA A 159 4.54 12.14 -8.25
N GLY A 160 3.20 12.08 -8.33
CA GLY A 160 2.48 11.63 -9.52
C GLY A 160 2.71 12.51 -10.73
N VAL A 161 2.66 13.84 -10.55
CA VAL A 161 2.99 14.80 -11.61
C VAL A 161 4.47 14.73 -11.99
N GLN A 162 5.36 14.56 -11.02
CA GLN A 162 6.80 14.41 -11.28
C GLN A 162 7.08 13.17 -12.14
N LEU A 163 6.50 12.02 -11.79
CA LEU A 163 6.64 10.79 -12.59
C LEU A 163 6.10 10.99 -14.01
N SER A 164 4.96 11.65 -14.15
CA SER A 164 4.37 11.96 -15.46
C SER A 164 5.27 12.83 -16.31
N ARG A 165 5.96 13.81 -15.72
CA ARG A 165 6.84 14.74 -16.43
C ARG A 165 8.20 14.15 -16.77
N LEU A 166 8.76 13.32 -15.89
CA LEU A 166 10.08 12.74 -16.08
C LEU A 166 10.03 11.50 -16.96
N GLU A 167 9.06 10.62 -16.73
CA GLU A 167 9.02 9.28 -17.34
C GLU A 167 7.86 9.09 -18.31
N GLY A 168 6.96 10.08 -18.45
CA GLY A 168 5.78 9.96 -19.31
C GLY A 168 4.74 8.95 -18.81
N ILE A 169 4.82 8.54 -17.53
CA ILE A 169 3.91 7.58 -16.91
C ILE A 169 2.98 8.34 -15.97
N ILE A 170 1.67 8.24 -16.20
CA ILE A 170 0.64 8.80 -15.32
C ILE A 170 0.25 7.73 -14.29
N PRO A 171 0.69 7.81 -13.02
CA PRO A 171 0.38 6.79 -12.03
C PRO A 171 -1.01 7.03 -11.43
N ALA A 172 -1.66 5.94 -11.01
CA ALA A 172 -2.77 6.05 -10.06
C ALA A 172 -2.28 6.79 -8.80
N ILE A 173 -3.15 7.61 -8.20
CA ILE A 173 -2.79 8.38 -6.99
C ILE A 173 -2.35 7.42 -5.86
N GLU A 174 -2.92 6.22 -5.79
CA GLU A 174 -2.49 5.14 -4.88
C GLU A 174 -0.98 4.87 -5.06
N SER A 175 -0.55 4.58 -6.30
CA SER A 175 0.85 4.31 -6.63
C SER A 175 1.75 5.53 -6.39
N ALA A 176 1.22 6.74 -6.62
CA ALA A 176 1.98 7.97 -6.40
C ALA A 176 2.41 8.15 -4.92
N HIS A 177 1.68 7.57 -3.97
CA HIS A 177 2.12 7.53 -2.57
C HIS A 177 3.42 6.73 -2.42
N ALA A 178 3.54 5.57 -3.08
CA ALA A 178 4.74 4.75 -3.03
C ALA A 178 5.97 5.49 -3.59
N PHE A 179 5.79 6.28 -4.66
CA PHE A 179 6.84 7.14 -5.20
C PHE A 179 7.20 8.30 -4.26
N ALA A 180 6.21 8.95 -3.65
CA ALA A 180 6.44 10.06 -2.74
C ALA A 180 7.26 9.66 -1.50
N ALA A 181 7.11 8.41 -1.02
CA ALA A 181 7.84 7.89 0.13
C ALA A 181 9.37 7.86 -0.09
N LEU A 182 9.86 7.84 -1.34
CA LEU A 182 11.29 7.93 -1.64
C LEU A 182 11.94 9.18 -1.01
N ASN A 183 11.20 10.28 -0.89
CA ASN A 183 11.69 11.51 -0.28
C ASN A 183 11.87 11.41 1.24
N GLN A 184 11.30 10.38 1.87
CA GLN A 184 11.40 10.09 3.31
C GLN A 184 12.43 8.98 3.61
N MET A 185 12.98 8.34 2.57
CA MET A 185 13.94 7.25 2.66
C MET A 185 15.38 7.77 2.56
N THR A 186 16.30 7.11 3.26
CA THR A 186 17.75 7.36 3.10
C THR A 186 18.32 6.34 2.13
N LEU A 187 18.46 6.76 0.87
CA LEU A 187 18.95 5.90 -0.22
C LEU A 187 20.41 6.21 -0.54
N LYS A 188 21.17 5.17 -0.85
CA LYS A 188 22.50 5.25 -1.46
C LYS A 188 22.37 5.26 -2.97
N SER A 189 23.39 5.79 -3.65
CA SER A 189 23.42 5.87 -5.11
C SER A 189 23.40 4.52 -5.81
N ASP A 190 23.79 3.45 -5.12
CA ASP A 190 23.85 2.06 -5.60
C ASP A 190 22.72 1.18 -5.05
N ASP A 191 21.76 1.74 -4.30
CA ASP A 191 20.60 0.98 -3.82
C ASP A 191 19.67 0.63 -4.99
N LEU A 192 19.34 -0.66 -5.10
CA LEU A 192 18.34 -1.17 -6.02
C LEU A 192 16.95 -1.10 -5.38
N VAL A 193 16.11 -0.20 -5.89
CA VAL A 193 14.76 0.05 -5.37
C VAL A 193 13.71 -0.40 -6.38
N VAL A 194 12.84 -1.32 -5.96
CA VAL A 194 11.65 -1.71 -6.72
C VAL A 194 10.43 -1.01 -6.14
N ILE A 195 9.65 -0.35 -7.00
CA ILE A 195 8.39 0.30 -6.60
C ILE A 195 7.26 -0.37 -7.35
N ASN A 196 6.26 -0.86 -6.60
CA ASN A 196 5.08 -1.46 -7.20
C ASN A 196 4.14 -0.36 -7.72
N LEU A 197 4.19 -0.08 -9.03
CA LEU A 197 3.25 0.81 -9.71
C LEU A 197 1.91 0.09 -9.90
N SER A 198 1.14 0.04 -8.81
CA SER A 198 -0.08 -0.75 -8.65
C SER A 198 -1.20 -0.49 -9.67
N GLY A 199 -1.16 0.66 -10.35
CA GLY A 199 -2.17 1.02 -11.35
C GLY A 199 -1.86 2.31 -12.08
N ARG A 200 -2.50 2.47 -13.25
CA ARG A 200 -2.45 3.67 -14.09
C ARG A 200 -3.43 4.75 -13.63
N GLY A 201 -3.09 6.01 -13.90
CA GLY A 201 -3.80 7.18 -13.38
C GLY A 201 -4.91 7.74 -14.27
N ASP A 202 -5.35 7.02 -15.31
CA ASP A 202 -6.45 7.50 -16.17
C ASP A 202 -7.71 7.85 -15.37
N LYS A 203 -8.02 7.04 -14.35
CA LYS A 203 -9.16 7.27 -13.44
C LYS A 203 -9.03 8.54 -12.59
N ASP A 204 -7.81 9.03 -12.40
CA ASP A 204 -7.46 10.13 -11.50
C ASP A 204 -7.14 11.43 -12.24
N LEU A 205 -7.24 11.43 -13.58
CA LEU A 205 -6.79 12.56 -14.39
C LEU A 205 -7.53 13.86 -14.06
N GLU A 206 -8.84 13.79 -13.82
CA GLU A 206 -9.63 14.95 -13.40
C GLU A 206 -9.14 15.50 -12.04
N THR A 207 -8.81 14.62 -11.10
CA THR A 207 -8.26 14.99 -9.80
C THR A 207 -6.90 15.69 -9.96
N TYR A 208 -6.01 15.16 -10.81
CA TYR A 208 -4.73 15.80 -11.14
C TYR A 208 -4.90 17.18 -11.78
N ILE A 209 -5.80 17.32 -12.76
CA ILE A 209 -6.06 18.60 -13.43
C ILE A 209 -6.60 19.63 -12.43
N LYS A 210 -7.59 19.24 -11.63
CA LYS A 210 -8.21 20.13 -10.64
C LYS A 210 -7.23 20.56 -9.56
N TRP A 211 -6.41 19.64 -9.04
CA TRP A 211 -5.39 19.94 -8.04
C TRP A 211 -4.29 20.84 -8.62
N GLY A 212 -3.78 20.48 -9.80
CA GLY A 212 -2.67 21.17 -10.46
C GLY A 212 -3.05 22.50 -11.12
N LYS A 213 -4.36 22.77 -11.27
CA LYS A 213 -4.91 23.95 -11.97
C LYS A 213 -4.37 24.08 -13.39
N TYR A 214 -4.30 22.95 -14.10
CA TYR A 214 -3.92 22.88 -15.51
C TYR A 214 -5.09 23.24 -16.43
#